data_AF-A0A1B0GMK6-F1
#
_entry.id   AF-A0A1B0GMK6-F1
#
_cell.length_a   1.000
_cell.length_b   1.000
_cell.length_c   1.000
_cell.angle_alpha   90.00
_cell.angle_beta   90.00
_cell.angle_gamma   90.00
#
_symmetry.space_group_name_H-M   'P 1'
#
loop_
_entity.id
_entity.type
_entity.pdbx_description
1 polymer ?
#
loop_
_entity_poly.entity_id
_entity_poly.type
_entity_poly.pdbx_seq_one_letter_code
_entity_poly.pdbx_strand_id
1 'polypeptide(L)'
;MPGNSVRKYRRDTSEVSCCLKYVIFSCNVCFWILGLCILAVGVWAWTEKDIFNNVSKFANIALDPAFILICIGAITFVIGFTGCVGALRENTCLLAAYAIFLTILLLMEMSVGVLGFILKDKGWIKEQATEGLRAFITHYREDPDQQNLIDWIQEDWLQCCGIEGPKDWDSNNYFNCSSHAVGSREACGVPFSCCKRRPHELIKNKQCGYDVRKEGYVSTF
;
A
#
# COMPACT_ATOMS: atom_id res chain seq x y z
N MET A 1 -47.76 16.54 55.87
CA MET A 1 -46.73 16.58 54.82
C MET A 1 -46.77 15.27 54.06
N PRO A 2 -47.27 15.20 52.82
CA PRO A 2 -47.11 14.02 51.99
C PRO A 2 -45.78 14.10 51.25
N GLY A 3 -44.93 13.08 51.42
CA GLY A 3 -43.66 12.95 50.73
C GLY A 3 -43.88 12.72 49.24
N ASN A 4 -43.36 13.63 48.41
CA ASN A 4 -43.30 13.46 46.97
C ASN A 4 -42.37 12.29 46.62
N SER A 5 -42.95 11.15 46.24
CA SER A 5 -42.24 10.08 45.57
C SER A 5 -41.85 10.56 44.16
N VAL A 6 -40.62 11.04 44.01
CA VAL A 6 -40.02 11.33 42.70
C VAL A 6 -39.81 9.99 41.99
N ARG A 7 -40.77 9.59 41.15
CA ARG A 7 -40.57 8.52 40.17
C ARG A 7 -39.50 9.00 39.18
N LYS A 8 -38.26 8.53 39.34
CA LYS A 8 -37.22 8.62 38.30
C LYS A 8 -37.74 7.86 37.07
N TYR A 9 -38.28 8.59 36.11
CA TYR A 9 -38.54 8.07 34.78
C TYR A 9 -37.18 7.86 34.09
N ARG A 10 -36.59 6.67 34.25
CA ARG A 10 -35.49 6.24 33.39
C ARG A 10 -36.09 6.07 31.99
N ARG A 11 -35.89 7.06 31.14
CA ARG A 11 -36.28 7.03 29.73
C ARG A 11 -35.35 6.06 28.99
N ASP A 12 -35.59 4.77 29.16
CA ASP A 12 -35.03 3.72 28.31
C ASP A 12 -35.85 3.66 27.03
N THR A 13 -35.47 4.46 26.03
CA THR A 13 -35.86 4.24 24.64
C THR A 13 -34.85 4.90 23.70
N SER A 14 -33.66 4.31 23.57
CA SER A 14 -33.00 4.34 22.26
C SER A 14 -33.57 3.16 21.48
N GLU A 15 -34.67 3.39 20.76
CA GLU A 15 -35.16 2.43 19.76
C GLU A 15 -34.20 2.44 18.56
N VAL A 16 -33.01 1.88 18.75
CA VAL A 16 -32.13 1.53 17.64
C VAL A 16 -32.88 0.46 16.86
N SER A 17 -33.22 0.76 15.60
CA SER A 17 -33.96 -0.16 14.76
C SER A 17 -33.25 -1.52 14.73
N CYS A 18 -34.02 -2.59 14.94
CA CYS A 18 -33.51 -3.96 14.96
C CYS A 18 -32.62 -4.23 13.73
N CYS A 19 -33.05 -3.76 12.55
CA CYS A 19 -32.28 -3.80 11.31
C CYS A 19 -30.91 -3.11 11.42
N LEU A 20 -30.83 -1.93 12.03
CA LEU A 20 -29.57 -1.19 12.20
C LEU A 20 -28.58 -1.97 13.08
N LYS A 21 -29.07 -2.58 14.17
CA LYS A 21 -28.23 -3.42 15.05
C LYS A 21 -27.64 -4.61 14.29
N TYR A 22 -28.45 -5.32 13.53
CA TYR A 22 -27.99 -6.46 12.73
C TYR A 22 -27.08 -6.05 11.58
N VAL A 23 -27.32 -4.91 10.93
CA VAL A 23 -26.46 -4.37 9.87
C VAL A 23 -25.09 -4.01 10.45
N ILE A 24 -25.02 -3.25 11.55
CA ILE A 24 -23.76 -2.87 12.18
C ILE A 24 -22.97 -4.11 12.62
N PHE A 25 -23.66 -5.08 13.23
CA PHE A 25 -23.02 -6.33 13.65
C PHE A 25 -22.47 -7.11 12.45
N SER A 26 -23.25 -7.25 11.37
CA SER A 26 -22.84 -7.96 10.16
C SER A 26 -21.66 -7.27 9.47
N CYS A 27 -21.70 -5.93 9.35
CA CYS A 27 -20.59 -5.16 8.81
C CYS A 27 -19.30 -5.34 9.63
N ASN A 28 -19.39 -5.32 10.96
CA ASN A 28 -18.24 -5.54 11.84
C ASN A 28 -17.63 -6.94 11.64
N VAL A 29 -18.46 -7.97 11.48
CA VAL A 29 -18.01 -9.34 11.19
C VAL A 29 -17.32 -9.41 9.82
N CYS A 30 -17.87 -8.74 8.80
CA CYS A 30 -17.23 -8.66 7.49
C CYS A 30 -15.86 -7.99 7.57
N PHE A 31 -15.74 -6.83 8.25
CA PHE A 31 -14.46 -6.15 8.43
C PHE A 31 -13.45 -6.98 9.22
N TRP A 32 -13.91 -7.73 10.22
CA TRP A 32 -13.06 -8.63 10.99
C TRP A 32 -12.49 -9.77 10.11
N ILE A 33 -13.34 -10.40 9.28
CA ILE A 33 -12.91 -11.44 8.33
C ILE A 33 -11.95 -10.85 7.29
N LEU A 34 -12.25 -9.66 6.76
CA LEU A 34 -11.36 -8.97 5.82
C LEU A 34 -9.99 -8.68 6.45
N GLY A 35 -9.95 -8.18 7.69
CA GLY A 35 -8.71 -7.98 8.44
C GLY A 35 -7.91 -9.27 8.61
N LEU A 36 -8.59 -10.39 8.92
CA LEU A 36 -7.96 -11.70 9.01
C LEU A 36 -7.38 -12.16 7.67
N CYS A 37 -8.11 -12.00 6.56
CA CYS A 37 -7.64 -12.34 5.23
C CYS A 37 -6.41 -11.50 4.83
N ILE A 38 -6.45 -10.18 5.05
CA ILE A 38 -5.31 -9.28 4.77
C ILE A 38 -4.10 -9.68 5.60
N LEU A 39 -4.29 -9.95 6.90
CA LEU A 39 -3.22 -10.40 7.78
C LEU A 39 -2.62 -11.74 7.32
N ALA A 40 -3.45 -12.71 6.93
CA ALA A 40 -2.99 -13.99 6.44
C ALA A 40 -2.18 -13.85 5.14
N VAL A 41 -2.64 -13.02 4.19
CA VAL A 41 -1.90 -12.71 2.95
C VAL A 41 -0.58 -12.01 3.27
N GLY A 42 -0.58 -11.04 4.19
CA GLY A 42 0.63 -10.34 4.61
C GLY A 42 1.66 -11.26 5.25
N VAL A 43 1.23 -12.15 6.16
CA VAL A 43 2.11 -13.15 6.79
C VAL A 43 2.63 -14.13 5.75
N TRP A 44 1.78 -14.63 4.85
CA TRP A 44 2.20 -15.52 3.78
C TRP A 44 3.25 -14.88 2.86
N ALA A 45 3.00 -13.65 2.40
CA ALA A 45 3.94 -12.89 1.59
C ALA A 45 5.26 -12.63 2.32
N TRP A 46 5.21 -12.34 3.61
CA TRP A 46 6.40 -12.15 4.44
C TRP A 46 7.20 -13.45 4.61
N THR A 47 6.54 -14.60 4.75
CA THR A 47 7.23 -15.89 4.89
C THR A 47 7.87 -16.40 3.61
N GLU A 48 7.27 -16.11 2.44
CA GLU A 48 7.85 -16.44 1.13
C GLU A 48 9.12 -15.61 0.84
N LYS A 49 9.21 -14.40 1.40
CA LYS A 49 10.42 -13.56 1.35
C LYS A 49 11.49 -14.14 2.27
N ASP A 50 12.23 -15.15 1.80
CA ASP A 50 13.40 -15.79 2.42
C ASP A 50 14.08 -14.98 3.56
N ILE A 51 13.54 -15.08 4.79
CA ILE A 51 13.92 -14.23 5.95
C ILE A 51 15.34 -14.57 6.45
N PHE A 52 15.93 -15.69 6.01
CA PHE A 52 17.19 -16.20 6.57
C PHE A 52 18.48 -15.59 6.01
N ASN A 53 18.44 -14.84 4.90
CA ASN A 53 19.69 -14.38 4.25
C ASN A 53 20.06 -12.91 4.42
N ASN A 54 19.23 -12.02 5.01
CA ASN A 54 19.55 -10.58 5.05
C ASN A 54 19.08 -9.87 6.33
N VAL A 55 19.65 -10.27 7.48
CA VAL A 55 19.57 -9.55 8.77
C VAL A 55 20.22 -8.15 8.70
N SER A 56 20.83 -7.76 7.58
CA SER A 56 21.49 -6.47 7.36
C SER A 56 20.58 -5.33 6.86
N LYS A 57 19.29 -5.56 6.58
CA LYS A 57 18.37 -4.55 6.01
C LYS A 57 17.28 -4.04 6.97
N PHE A 58 17.55 -3.92 8.28
CA PHE A 58 16.57 -3.41 9.26
C PHE A 58 16.02 -1.99 8.98
N ALA A 59 16.77 -1.15 8.26
CA ALA A 59 16.34 0.22 7.96
C ALA A 59 15.21 0.30 6.90
N ASN A 60 15.03 -0.74 6.06
CA ASN A 60 14.07 -0.73 4.95
C ASN A 60 12.83 -1.61 5.18
N ILE A 61 12.74 -2.31 6.33
CA ILE A 61 11.61 -3.20 6.65
C ILE A 61 10.28 -2.43 6.69
N ALA A 62 10.30 -1.18 7.16
CA ALA A 62 9.10 -0.36 7.27
C ALA A 62 8.49 0.03 5.91
N LEU A 63 9.26 -0.05 4.82
CA LEU A 63 8.79 0.22 3.45
C LEU A 63 8.45 -1.06 2.67
N ASP A 64 8.57 -2.23 3.31
CA ASP A 64 8.20 -3.50 2.68
C ASP A 64 6.67 -3.60 2.55
N PRO A 65 6.12 -3.81 1.34
CA PRO A 65 4.68 -3.95 1.13
C PRO A 65 4.04 -5.06 1.98
N ALA A 66 4.73 -6.18 2.20
CA ALA A 66 4.22 -7.29 3.01
C ALA A 66 4.14 -6.90 4.49
N PHE A 67 5.13 -6.17 5.01
CA PHE A 67 5.11 -5.68 6.39
C PHE A 67 3.96 -4.69 6.62
N ILE A 68 3.75 -3.76 5.69
CA ILE A 68 2.64 -2.80 5.74
C ILE A 68 1.29 -3.54 5.74
N LEU A 69 1.13 -4.57 4.90
CA LEU A 69 -0.07 -5.41 4.88
C LEU A 69 -0.31 -6.13 6.20
N ILE A 70 0.75 -6.65 6.85
CA ILE A 70 0.65 -7.25 8.19
C ILE A 70 0.17 -6.22 9.22
N CYS A 71 0.77 -5.02 9.24
CA CYS A 71 0.39 -3.97 10.18
C CYS A 71 -1.08 -3.53 10.00
N ILE A 72 -1.49 -3.25 8.75
CA ILE A 72 -2.87 -2.85 8.44
C ILE A 72 -3.83 -3.99 8.80
N GLY A 73 -3.55 -5.22 8.37
CA GLY A 73 -4.37 -6.40 8.66
C GLY A 73 -4.53 -6.64 10.16
N ALA A 74 -3.45 -6.52 10.94
CA ALA A 74 -3.49 -6.68 12.39
C ALA A 74 -4.34 -5.60 13.08
N ILE A 75 -4.19 -4.32 12.69
CA ILE A 75 -4.99 -3.23 13.23
C ILE A 75 -6.47 -3.44 12.92
N THR A 76 -6.82 -3.75 11.66
CA THR A 76 -8.20 -4.01 11.24
C THR A 76 -8.78 -5.24 11.96
N PHE A 77 -8.00 -6.30 12.14
CA PHE A 77 -8.41 -7.49 12.88
C PHE A 77 -8.74 -7.17 14.35
N VAL A 78 -7.89 -6.42 15.05
CA VAL A 78 -8.11 -6.04 16.47
C VAL A 78 -9.34 -5.16 16.62
N ILE A 79 -9.52 -4.17 15.75
CA ILE A 79 -10.69 -3.28 15.76
C ILE A 79 -11.97 -4.07 15.45
N GLY A 80 -11.93 -4.94 14.44
CA GLY A 80 -13.05 -5.82 14.09
C GLY A 80 -13.41 -6.78 15.23
N PHE A 81 -12.40 -7.39 15.87
CA PHE A 81 -12.60 -8.32 16.99
C PHE A 81 -13.24 -7.61 18.20
N THR A 82 -12.72 -6.45 18.59
CA THR A 82 -13.27 -5.66 19.70
C THR A 82 -14.70 -5.19 19.42
N GLY A 83 -15.00 -4.78 18.18
CA GLY A 83 -16.36 -4.43 17.76
C GLY A 83 -17.33 -5.62 17.79
N CYS A 84 -16.92 -6.78 17.26
CA CYS A 84 -17.75 -7.99 17.23
C CYS A 84 -18.01 -8.56 18.63
N VAL A 85 -16.95 -8.77 19.42
CA VAL A 85 -17.06 -9.33 20.78
C VAL A 85 -17.74 -8.35 21.72
N GLY A 86 -17.46 -7.05 21.61
CA GLY A 86 -18.14 -6.02 22.39
C GLY A 86 -19.66 -6.02 22.17
N ALA A 87 -20.10 -6.16 20.92
CA ALA A 87 -21.52 -6.28 20.58
C ALA A 87 -22.16 -7.59 21.06
N LEU A 88 -21.48 -8.74 20.85
CA LEU A 88 -22.01 -10.06 21.24
C LEU A 88 -22.10 -10.25 22.76
N ARG A 89 -21.11 -9.76 23.50
CA ARG A 89 -21.05 -9.88 24.96
C ARG A 89 -21.76 -8.74 25.67
N GLU A 90 -22.34 -7.79 24.93
CA GLU A 90 -22.91 -6.55 25.46
C GLU A 90 -21.95 -5.85 26.44
N ASN A 91 -20.64 -5.95 26.17
CA ASN A 91 -19.60 -5.43 27.04
C ASN A 91 -19.33 -3.96 26.70
N THR A 92 -19.80 -3.09 27.57
CA THR A 92 -19.70 -1.63 27.42
C THR A 92 -18.25 -1.12 27.36
N CYS A 93 -17.31 -1.78 28.04
CA CYS A 93 -15.90 -1.39 28.01
C CYS A 93 -15.27 -1.70 26.63
N LEU A 94 -15.54 -2.88 26.07
CA LEU A 94 -15.07 -3.25 24.73
C LEU A 94 -15.71 -2.38 23.64
N LEU A 95 -17.00 -2.08 23.77
CA LEU A 95 -17.70 -1.21 22.84
C LEU A 95 -17.20 0.25 22.93
N ALA A 96 -16.87 0.72 24.13
CA ALA A 96 -16.24 2.03 24.32
C ALA A 96 -14.83 2.07 23.69
N ALA A 97 -14.02 1.02 23.87
CA ALA A 97 -12.71 0.92 23.23
C ALA A 97 -12.83 0.93 21.69
N TYR A 98 -13.78 0.17 21.13
CA TYR A 98 -14.08 0.18 19.70
C TYR A 98 -14.44 1.59 19.20
N ALA A 99 -15.33 2.30 19.91
CA ALA A 99 -15.71 3.67 19.57
C ALA A 99 -14.52 4.65 19.64
N ILE A 100 -13.64 4.50 20.63
CA ILE A 100 -12.41 5.30 20.74
C ILE A 100 -11.48 5.03 19.55
N PHE A 101 -11.25 3.77 19.18
CA PHE A 101 -10.42 3.44 18.02
C PHE A 101 -10.98 4.03 16.72
N LEU A 102 -12.29 3.90 16.48
CA LEU A 102 -12.93 4.52 15.31
C LEU A 102 -12.80 6.04 15.32
N THR A 103 -12.92 6.67 16.49
CA THR A 103 -12.76 8.13 16.61
C THR A 103 -11.32 8.55 16.27
N ILE A 104 -10.32 7.80 16.76
CA ILE A 104 -8.92 8.06 16.44
C ILE A 104 -8.64 7.88 14.94
N LEU A 105 -9.18 6.81 14.33
CA LEU A 105 -9.05 6.58 12.89
C LEU A 105 -9.69 7.71 12.09
N LEU A 106 -10.89 8.15 12.46
CA LEU A 106 -11.56 9.27 11.81
C LEU A 106 -10.75 10.56 11.91
N LEU A 107 -10.19 10.86 13.09
CA LEU A 107 -9.33 12.04 13.28
C LEU A 107 -8.04 11.93 12.46
N MET A 108 -7.46 10.74 12.36
CA MET A 108 -6.28 10.47 11.54
C MET A 108 -6.60 10.65 10.05
N GLU A 109 -7.69 10.08 9.55
CA GLU A 109 -8.15 10.22 8.17
C GLU A 109 -8.44 11.69 7.81
N MET A 110 -9.11 12.43 8.70
CA MET A 110 -9.33 13.87 8.54
C MET A 110 -8.01 14.64 8.51
N SER A 111 -7.06 14.29 9.37
CA SER A 111 -5.73 14.91 9.40
C SER A 111 -4.96 14.64 8.11
N VAL A 112 -4.95 13.39 7.63
CA VAL A 112 -4.34 13.01 6.35
C VAL A 112 -5.03 13.71 5.19
N GLY A 113 -6.36 13.84 5.19
CA GLY A 113 -7.11 14.56 4.17
C GLY A 113 -6.75 16.06 4.11
N VAL A 114 -6.70 16.73 5.27
CA VAL A 114 -6.31 18.15 5.37
C VAL A 114 -4.84 18.35 4.98
N LEU A 115 -3.93 17.51 5.50
CA LEU A 115 -2.52 17.56 5.13
C LEU A 115 -2.33 17.29 3.64
N GLY A 116 -3.02 16.29 3.08
CA GLY A 116 -3.00 15.99 1.65
C GLY A 116 -3.46 17.17 0.81
N PHE A 117 -4.49 17.90 1.24
CA PHE A 117 -4.95 19.12 0.56
C PHE A 117 -3.88 20.23 0.59
N ILE A 118 -3.29 20.51 1.76
CA ILE A 118 -2.27 21.56 1.92
C ILE A 118 -0.96 21.20 1.19
N LEU A 119 -0.53 19.95 1.27
CA LEU A 119 0.73 19.46 0.72
C LEU A 119 0.68 19.27 -0.79
N LYS A 120 -0.52 19.07 -1.35
CA LYS A 120 -0.74 19.11 -2.80
C LYS A 120 -0.31 20.46 -3.36
N ASP A 121 -0.72 21.57 -2.74
CA ASP A 121 -0.39 22.93 -3.21
C ASP A 121 1.11 23.25 -3.06
N LYS A 122 1.78 22.61 -2.10
CA LYS A 122 3.23 22.77 -1.87
C LYS A 122 4.11 21.82 -2.68
N GLY A 123 3.53 20.92 -3.47
CA GLY A 123 4.29 19.93 -4.26
C GLY A 123 4.98 18.82 -3.45
N TRP A 124 4.82 18.80 -2.12
CA TRP A 124 5.47 17.81 -1.24
C TRP A 124 5.05 16.37 -1.56
N ILE A 125 3.79 16.17 -1.98
CA ILE A 125 3.30 14.86 -2.43
C ILE A 125 4.08 14.36 -3.64
N LYS A 126 4.39 15.25 -4.59
CA LYS A 126 5.19 14.90 -5.77
C LYS A 126 6.60 14.53 -5.35
N GLU A 127 7.21 15.30 -4.46
CA GLU A 127 8.56 15.02 -3.94
C GLU A 127 8.63 13.66 -3.24
N GLN A 128 7.70 13.39 -2.32
CA GLN A 128 7.67 12.11 -1.60
C GLN A 128 7.42 10.92 -2.52
N ALA A 129 6.55 11.08 -3.53
CA ALA A 129 6.33 10.06 -4.55
C ALA A 129 7.57 9.84 -5.42
N THR A 130 8.24 10.92 -5.83
CA THR A 130 9.51 10.85 -6.59
C THR A 130 10.58 10.13 -5.80
N GLU A 131 10.75 10.42 -4.50
CA GLU A 131 11.72 9.72 -3.65
C GLU A 131 11.40 8.24 -3.51
N GLY A 132 10.13 7.89 -3.26
CA GLY A 132 9.69 6.49 -3.18
C GLY A 132 9.93 5.73 -4.48
N LEU A 133 9.55 6.32 -5.63
CA LEU A 133 9.80 5.73 -6.94
C LEU A 133 11.30 5.63 -7.27
N ARG A 134 12.11 6.60 -6.83
CA ARG A 134 13.56 6.56 -7.01
C ARG A 134 14.18 5.40 -6.22
N ALA A 135 13.67 5.10 -5.03
CA ALA A 135 14.10 3.93 -4.27
C ALA A 135 13.76 2.63 -5.02
N PHE A 136 12.55 2.52 -5.59
CA PHE A 136 12.17 1.36 -6.41
C PHE A 136 13.04 1.21 -7.67
N ILE A 137 13.40 2.30 -8.35
CA ILE A 137 14.33 2.24 -9.50
C ILE A 137 15.73 1.81 -9.04
N THR A 138 16.24 2.38 -7.95
CA THR A 138 17.59 2.07 -7.44
C THR A 138 17.72 0.59 -7.08
N HIS A 139 16.69 0.02 -6.43
CA HIS A 139 16.66 -1.38 -5.97
C HIS A 139 15.92 -2.34 -6.91
N TYR A 140 15.64 -1.94 -8.16
CA TYR A 140 14.83 -2.70 -9.12
C TYR A 140 15.21 -4.19 -9.28
N ARG A 141 16.50 -4.51 -9.21
CA ARG A 141 17.02 -5.89 -9.36
C ARG A 141 17.22 -6.63 -8.03
N GLU A 142 16.96 -5.99 -6.90
CA GLU A 142 17.21 -6.58 -5.58
C GLU A 142 15.99 -7.33 -5.03
N ASP A 143 14.77 -6.91 -5.40
CA ASP A 143 13.52 -7.49 -4.91
C ASP A 143 12.55 -7.73 -6.08
N PRO A 144 12.15 -8.98 -6.36
CA PRO A 144 11.25 -9.31 -7.46
C PRO A 144 9.85 -8.71 -7.30
N ASP A 145 9.38 -8.47 -6.07
CA ASP A 145 8.06 -7.87 -5.84
C ASP A 145 8.08 -6.38 -6.20
N GLN A 146 9.16 -5.69 -5.82
CA GLN A 146 9.37 -4.29 -6.21
C GLN A 146 9.51 -4.18 -7.73
N GLN A 147 10.22 -5.14 -8.34
CA GLN A 147 10.36 -5.23 -9.80
C GLN A 147 9.01 -5.38 -10.50
N ASN A 148 8.18 -6.34 -10.04
CA ASN A 148 6.85 -6.58 -10.59
C ASN A 148 5.93 -5.36 -10.43
N LEU A 149 6.00 -4.68 -9.28
CA LEU A 149 5.19 -3.50 -8.99
C LEU A 149 5.52 -2.35 -9.96
N ILE A 150 6.80 -1.99 -10.10
CA ILE A 150 7.19 -0.90 -11.00
C ILE A 150 7.01 -1.28 -12.47
N ASP A 151 7.19 -2.56 -12.82
CA ASP A 151 6.88 -3.05 -14.17
C ASP A 151 5.40 -2.90 -14.50
N TRP A 152 4.49 -3.24 -13.58
CA TRP A 152 3.05 -3.04 -13.75
C TRP A 152 2.65 -1.57 -13.77
N ILE A 153 3.29 -0.72 -12.94
CA ILE A 153 3.05 0.74 -12.98
C ILE A 153 3.40 1.30 -14.36
N GLN A 154 4.56 0.91 -14.91
CA GLN A 154 5.06 1.41 -16.19
C GLN A 154 4.29 0.83 -17.38
N GLU A 155 4.04 -0.49 -17.38
CA GLU A 155 3.43 -1.18 -18.50
C GLU A 155 1.91 -1.11 -18.51
N ASP A 156 1.21 -1.26 -17.39
CA ASP A 156 -0.24 -1.44 -17.37
C ASP A 156 -0.98 -0.19 -16.89
N TRP A 157 -0.49 0.44 -15.82
CA TRP A 157 -1.22 1.53 -15.17
C TRP A 157 -1.00 2.89 -15.85
N LEU A 158 0.27 3.32 -16.03
CA LEU A 158 0.60 4.67 -16.49
C LEU A 158 1.10 4.75 -17.93
N GLN A 159 1.50 3.62 -18.55
CA GLN A 159 2.12 3.60 -19.89
C GLN A 159 3.33 4.56 -19.99
N CYS A 160 4.16 4.61 -18.94
CA CYS A 160 5.28 5.53 -18.78
C CYS A 160 6.62 4.78 -18.68
N CYS A 161 7.73 5.53 -18.63
CA CYS A 161 9.06 4.95 -18.41
C CYS A 161 9.91 5.88 -17.56
N GLY A 162 10.27 5.43 -16.36
CA GLY A 162 10.92 6.28 -15.35
C GLY A 162 9.93 7.19 -14.60
N ILE A 163 10.47 8.11 -13.82
CA ILE A 163 9.73 9.07 -12.99
C ILE A 163 9.40 10.32 -13.83
N GLU A 164 10.45 10.93 -14.39
CA GLU A 164 10.36 12.05 -15.33
C GLU A 164 10.71 11.59 -16.75
N GLY A 165 11.50 10.51 -16.88
CA GLY A 165 11.74 9.87 -18.17
C GLY A 165 12.73 8.71 -18.14
N PRO A 166 13.09 8.16 -19.31
CA PRO A 166 13.97 7.00 -19.42
C PRO A 166 15.35 7.17 -18.77
N LYS A 167 15.82 8.41 -18.60
CA LYS A 167 17.13 8.71 -17.97
C LYS A 167 17.18 8.39 -16.48
N ASP A 168 16.04 8.29 -15.80
CA ASP A 168 15.99 7.98 -14.37
C ASP A 168 16.62 6.62 -14.05
N TRP A 169 16.64 5.71 -15.05
CA TRP A 169 17.30 4.42 -14.98
C TRP A 169 18.84 4.51 -14.85
N ASP A 170 19.47 5.69 -15.01
CA ASP A 170 20.88 5.87 -14.65
C ASP A 170 21.15 5.77 -13.15
N SER A 171 20.13 5.91 -12.30
CA SER A 171 20.26 5.69 -10.87
C SER A 171 20.39 4.22 -10.47
N ASN A 172 20.05 3.29 -11.37
CA ASN A 172 20.15 1.86 -11.13
C ASN A 172 21.51 1.30 -11.58
N ASN A 173 22.14 0.48 -10.74
CA ASN A 173 23.47 -0.10 -11.01
C ASN A 173 23.55 -0.98 -12.27
N TYR A 174 22.45 -1.57 -12.74
CA TYR A 174 22.43 -2.42 -13.94
C TYR A 174 22.19 -1.61 -15.22
N PHE A 175 21.33 -0.59 -15.15
CA PHE A 175 20.93 0.22 -16.31
C PHE A 175 21.80 1.45 -16.55
N ASN A 176 22.58 1.89 -15.56
CA ASN A 176 23.52 2.99 -15.72
C ASN A 176 24.48 2.73 -16.89
N CYS A 177 24.64 3.74 -17.76
CA CYS A 177 25.53 3.65 -18.92
C CYS A 177 26.99 3.31 -18.57
N SER A 178 27.47 3.77 -17.41
CA SER A 178 28.82 3.47 -16.92
C SER A 178 29.00 1.99 -16.57
N SER A 179 27.89 1.27 -16.32
CA SER A 179 27.92 -0.14 -15.94
C SER A 179 28.33 -1.08 -17.08
N HIS A 180 28.47 -0.56 -18.30
CA HIS A 180 29.14 -1.28 -19.38
C HIS A 180 30.59 -1.64 -19.00
N ALA A 181 31.28 -0.79 -18.22
CA ALA A 181 32.65 -1.04 -17.77
C ALA A 181 32.77 -2.25 -16.82
N VAL A 182 31.69 -2.59 -16.10
CA VAL A 182 31.61 -3.77 -15.22
C VAL A 182 30.88 -4.95 -15.88
N GLY A 183 30.61 -4.87 -17.19
CA GLY A 183 30.00 -5.95 -17.96
C GLY A 183 28.48 -6.07 -17.84
N SER A 184 27.78 -5.04 -17.37
CA SER A 184 26.31 -5.06 -17.38
C SER A 184 25.78 -5.04 -18.82
N ARG A 185 25.01 -6.06 -19.19
CA ARG A 185 24.38 -6.14 -20.52
C ARG A 185 23.21 -5.17 -20.69
N GLU A 186 22.68 -4.65 -19.59
CA GLU A 186 21.54 -3.73 -19.58
C GLU A 186 21.95 -2.25 -19.46
N ALA A 187 23.27 -1.99 -19.46
CA ALA A 187 23.81 -0.63 -19.43
C ALA A 187 23.26 0.20 -20.59
N CYS A 188 22.93 1.47 -20.33
CA CYS A 188 22.24 2.36 -21.26
C CYS A 188 20.87 1.85 -21.74
N GLY A 189 20.28 0.86 -21.06
CA GLY A 189 18.96 0.35 -21.34
C GLY A 189 17.89 0.89 -20.41
N VAL A 190 16.68 0.39 -20.58
CA VAL A 190 15.53 0.49 -19.67
C VAL A 190 14.87 -0.89 -19.55
N PRO A 191 14.07 -1.17 -18.53
CA PRO A 191 13.42 -2.47 -18.41
C PRO A 191 12.37 -2.69 -19.50
N PHE A 192 11.98 -3.95 -19.65
CA PHE A 192 11.01 -4.36 -20.67
C PHE A 192 9.59 -3.80 -20.44
N SER A 193 9.28 -3.34 -19.23
CA SER A 193 8.01 -2.67 -18.91
C SER A 193 7.88 -1.30 -19.58
N CYS A 194 9.00 -0.65 -19.90
CA CYS A 194 9.04 0.55 -20.74
C CYS A 194 8.76 0.29 -22.23
N CYS A 195 8.69 -0.98 -22.65
CA CYS A 195 8.47 -1.34 -24.05
C CYS A 195 7.04 -1.09 -24.50
N LYS A 196 6.88 -0.21 -25.49
CA LYS A 196 5.59 0.00 -26.15
C LYS A 196 5.23 -1.18 -27.04
N ARG A 197 4.03 -1.72 -26.85
CA ARG A 197 3.48 -2.78 -27.70
C ARG A 197 3.04 -2.22 -29.04
N ARG A 198 3.48 -2.81 -30.16
CA ARG A 198 3.08 -2.38 -31.51
C ARG A 198 1.72 -2.99 -31.91
N PRO A 199 0.88 -2.28 -32.69
CA PRO A 199 -0.30 -2.89 -33.28
C PRO A 199 0.16 -4.04 -34.21
N HIS A 200 -0.46 -5.22 -34.06
CA HIS A 200 -0.11 -6.50 -34.72
C HIS A 200 1.10 -7.27 -34.17
N GLU A 201 1.66 -6.86 -33.03
CA GLU A 201 2.71 -7.62 -32.35
C GLU A 201 2.12 -8.84 -31.60
N LEU A 202 2.30 -10.03 -32.19
CA LEU A 202 1.87 -11.32 -31.62
C LEU A 202 2.69 -11.71 -30.38
N ILE A 203 3.99 -11.42 -30.38
CA ILE A 203 4.92 -11.74 -29.29
C ILE A 203 5.58 -10.46 -28.82
N LYS A 204 5.40 -10.11 -27.55
CA LYS A 204 5.97 -8.89 -26.96
C LYS A 204 7.50 -8.94 -27.00
N ASN A 205 8.12 -7.95 -27.64
CA ASN A 205 9.57 -7.77 -27.62
C ASN A 205 10.05 -7.31 -26.23
N LYS A 206 10.53 -8.24 -25.40
CA LYS A 206 11.14 -7.94 -24.10
C LYS A 206 12.56 -7.35 -24.20
N GLN A 207 13.17 -7.37 -25.38
CA GLN A 207 14.51 -6.82 -25.62
C GLN A 207 14.47 -5.39 -26.16
N CYS A 208 13.30 -4.76 -26.29
CA CYS A 208 13.21 -3.44 -26.89
C CYS A 208 13.95 -2.36 -26.08
N GLY A 209 14.16 -2.58 -24.79
CA GLY A 209 14.77 -1.62 -23.87
C GLY A 209 16.30 -1.62 -23.88
N TYR A 210 16.96 -2.50 -24.62
CA TYR A 210 18.42 -2.56 -24.69
C TYR A 210 18.98 -1.44 -25.57
N ASP A 211 20.11 -0.85 -25.13
CA ASP A 211 20.87 0.19 -25.84
C ASP A 211 20.10 1.48 -26.20
N VAL A 212 18.82 1.62 -25.82
CA VAL A 212 17.95 2.73 -26.26
C VAL A 212 18.41 4.11 -25.78
N ARG A 213 19.29 4.18 -24.77
CA ARG A 213 19.87 5.43 -24.25
C ARG A 213 21.33 5.64 -24.67
N LYS A 214 21.89 4.77 -25.50
CA LYS A 214 23.26 4.87 -26.00
C LYS A 214 23.38 6.01 -27.02
N GLU A 215 24.49 6.74 -26.98
CA GLU A 215 24.77 7.78 -27.98
C GLU A 215 24.83 7.17 -29.40
N GLY A 216 24.10 7.77 -30.34
CA GLY A 216 24.01 7.27 -31.71
C GLY A 216 23.06 6.09 -31.90
N TYR A 217 22.26 5.72 -30.89
CA TYR A 217 21.19 4.74 -31.06
C TYR A 217 20.18 5.22 -32.11
N VAL A 218 20.19 4.57 -33.27
CA VAL A 218 19.16 4.72 -34.29
C VAL A 218 18.14 3.63 -34.01
N SER A 219 16.94 4.00 -33.53
CA SER A 219 15.82 3.09 -33.37
C SER A 219 15.63 2.29 -34.67
N THR A 220 16.11 1.06 -34.70
CA THR A 220 16.18 0.27 -35.94
C THR A 220 14.86 -0.47 -36.16
N PHE A 221 13.73 0.22 -35.95
CA PHE A 221 12.41 -0.38 -35.99
C PHE A 221 11.28 0.56 -36.37
#